data_AF-A0A968MUJ7-F1
#
_entry.id   AF-A0A968MUJ7-F1
#
_cell.length_a   1.000
_cell.length_b   1.000
_cell.length_c   1.000
_cell.angle_alpha   90.00
_cell.angle_beta   90.00
_cell.angle_gamma   90.00
#
_symmetry.space_group_name_H-M   'P 1'
#
loop_
_entity.id
_entity.type
_entity.pdbx_description
1 polymer ?
#
loop_
_entity_poly.entity_id
_entity_poly.type
_entity_poly.pdbx_seq_one_letter_code
_entity_poly.pdbx_strand_id
1 'polypeptide(L)'
;MKLSGKTKKGLSVGIMESVTANEYAEIDSAGKRRKESVEPLTNYYVARVQQDIDKGKTIVGAMFTAVNRDINNPAMDYLHTAAYTGGIDFQHNWKERTWYFAGNAEFSNVRGKTDAIVSTQTSSARYFQRPDADYLSVDSSLRKLSGFGSTLKLGKSSKKRIQFETSVTLRSPGLEFNDIGFMRSTDIIHHGTWVAYYIRDPFSIFNNFYLNTNYWMYWNFGGELLSKHTNLNFNSQFKNRWRVNGNITRTAESVSTSLLRGGPSFIKPGSEDMNINISTDQSKKYPSTPELIWVWAMPEAIRQVKYQPEFISAL
;
A
#
# COMPACT_ATOMS: atom_id res chain seq x y z
N MET A 1 14.69 -9.06 -23.39
CA MET A 1 13.91 -8.42 -24.46
C MET A 1 12.98 -7.36 -23.86
N LYS A 2 12.80 -6.21 -24.55
CA LYS A 2 11.78 -5.21 -24.20
C LYS A 2 11.10 -4.73 -25.49
N LEU A 3 9.78 -4.81 -25.55
CA LEU A 3 8.96 -4.32 -26.66
C LEU A 3 7.87 -3.41 -26.09
N SER A 4 7.69 -2.22 -26.66
CA SER A 4 6.58 -1.35 -26.28
C SER A 4 6.15 -0.44 -27.41
N GLY A 5 4.86 -0.13 -27.49
CA GLY A 5 4.34 0.79 -28.48
C GLY A 5 2.90 1.22 -28.20
N LYS A 6 2.48 2.29 -28.88
CA LYS A 6 1.11 2.80 -28.83
C LYS A 6 0.60 3.10 -30.22
N THR A 7 -0.58 2.57 -30.55
CA THR A 7 -1.24 2.83 -31.83
C THR A 7 -1.89 4.21 -31.84
N LYS A 8 -2.13 4.76 -33.03
CA LYS A 8 -2.90 6.00 -33.20
C LYS A 8 -4.33 5.91 -32.61
N LYS A 9 -4.87 4.69 -32.51
CA LYS A 9 -6.20 4.40 -31.95
C LYS A 9 -6.19 4.21 -30.42
N GLY A 10 -5.07 4.47 -29.73
CA GLY A 10 -5.00 4.48 -28.27
C GLY A 10 -4.62 3.15 -27.60
N LEU A 11 -4.49 2.06 -28.36
CA LEU A 11 -3.99 0.78 -27.84
C LEU A 11 -2.50 0.89 -27.53
N SER A 12 -2.11 0.62 -26.28
CA SER A 12 -0.74 0.56 -25.78
C SER A 12 -0.41 -0.87 -25.40
N VAL A 13 0.75 -1.37 -25.81
CA VAL A 13 1.25 -2.70 -25.47
C VAL A 13 2.68 -2.58 -24.97
N GLY A 14 3.01 -3.29 -23.90
CA GLY A 14 4.37 -3.42 -23.36
C GLY A 14 4.64 -4.86 -22.95
N ILE A 15 5.77 -5.40 -23.37
CA ILE A 15 6.26 -6.73 -23.02
C ILE A 15 7.73 -6.61 -22.61
N MET A 16 8.10 -7.24 -21.50
CA MET A 16 9.47 -7.37 -21.05
C MET A 16 9.71 -8.81 -20.64
N GLU A 17 10.81 -9.38 -21.10
CA GLU A 17 11.26 -10.71 -20.73
C GLU A 17 12.76 -10.69 -20.43
N SER A 18 13.15 -11.32 -19.33
CA SER A 18 14.55 -11.47 -18.92
C SER A 18 14.78 -12.88 -18.42
N VAL A 19 15.98 -13.43 -18.69
CA VAL A 19 16.41 -14.72 -18.18
C VAL A 19 17.75 -14.51 -17.49
N THR A 20 17.86 -14.95 -16.24
CA THR A 20 19.12 -15.00 -15.47
C THR A 20 19.66 -16.41 -15.50
N ALA A 21 20.97 -16.58 -15.63
CA ALA A 21 21.62 -17.89 -15.58
C ALA A 21 21.68 -18.43 -14.14
N ASN A 22 22.06 -19.70 -13.99
CA ASN A 22 22.47 -20.22 -12.70
C ASN A 22 23.77 -19.54 -12.26
N GLU A 23 23.79 -18.99 -11.05
CA GLU A 23 24.98 -18.40 -10.45
C GLU A 23 25.55 -19.28 -9.33
N TYR A 24 26.87 -19.26 -9.18
CA TYR A 24 27.60 -20.08 -8.22
C TYR A 24 28.57 -19.24 -7.41
N ALA A 25 28.58 -19.41 -6.09
CA ALA A 25 29.60 -18.88 -5.22
C ALA A 25 30.67 -19.94 -4.91
N GLU A 26 31.93 -19.52 -4.85
CA GLU A 26 33.02 -20.32 -4.29
C GLU A 26 33.12 -20.02 -2.79
N ILE A 27 32.95 -21.05 -1.97
CA ILE A 27 33.04 -20.97 -0.51
C ILE A 27 34.33 -21.66 -0.09
N ASP A 28 35.24 -20.91 0.49
CA ASP A 28 36.47 -21.44 1.11
C ASP A 28 36.27 -21.53 2.63
N SER A 29 36.45 -22.73 3.18
CA SER A 29 36.48 -22.95 4.62
C SER A 29 37.77 -23.67 4.99
N ALA A 30 38.71 -22.91 5.55
CA ALA A 30 40.03 -23.40 5.98
C ALA A 30 40.78 -24.18 4.87
N GLY A 31 40.72 -23.70 3.63
CA GLY A 31 41.39 -24.31 2.46
C GLY A 31 40.55 -25.37 1.75
N LYS A 32 39.39 -25.76 2.29
CA LYS A 32 38.42 -26.61 1.58
C LYS A 32 37.46 -25.73 0.80
N ARG A 33 37.62 -25.73 -0.52
CA ARG A 33 36.77 -24.98 -1.45
C ARG A 33 35.61 -25.83 -1.97
N ARG A 34 34.42 -25.25 -2.03
CA ARG A 34 33.26 -25.83 -2.72
C ARG A 34 32.58 -24.76 -3.56
N LYS A 35 31.96 -25.18 -4.67
CA LYS A 35 31.04 -24.33 -5.44
C LYS A 35 29.61 -24.63 -5.00
N GLU A 36 28.86 -23.59 -4.70
CA GLU A 36 27.47 -23.70 -4.24
C GLU A 36 26.61 -22.79 -5.12
N SER A 37 25.48 -23.31 -5.62
CA SER A 37 24.57 -22.52 -6.44
C SER A 37 23.84 -21.51 -5.55
N VAL A 38 23.93 -20.23 -5.90
CA VAL A 38 23.39 -19.10 -5.13
C VAL A 38 22.25 -18.36 -5.82
N GLU A 39 22.11 -18.51 -7.14
CA GLU A 39 20.90 -18.09 -7.86
C GLU A 39 20.51 -19.17 -8.88
N PRO A 40 19.21 -19.51 -8.99
CA PRO A 40 18.73 -20.44 -9.99
C PRO A 40 18.47 -19.74 -11.33
N LEU A 41 18.54 -20.51 -12.43
CA LEU A 41 18.08 -20.09 -13.75
C LEU A 41 16.62 -19.62 -13.62
N THR A 42 16.38 -18.34 -13.90
CA THR A 42 15.08 -17.73 -13.68
C THR A 42 14.62 -16.95 -14.90
N ASN A 43 13.40 -17.23 -15.36
CA ASN A 43 12.69 -16.42 -16.34
C ASN A 43 11.77 -15.43 -15.63
N TYR A 44 11.85 -14.16 -16.04
CA TYR A 44 11.01 -13.06 -15.60
C TYR A 44 10.25 -12.50 -16.80
N TYR A 45 8.92 -12.52 -16.76
CA TYR A 45 8.06 -12.04 -17.83
C TYR A 45 7.04 -11.02 -17.29
N VAL A 46 6.88 -9.92 -18.02
CA VAL A 46 5.90 -8.86 -17.73
C VAL A 46 5.22 -8.45 -19.04
N ALA A 47 3.90 -8.49 -19.06
CA ALA A 47 3.09 -7.98 -20.18
C ALA A 47 2.00 -7.05 -19.67
N ARG A 48 1.77 -5.95 -20.39
CA ARG A 48 0.69 -5.01 -20.15
C ARG A 48 0.06 -4.57 -21.46
N VAL A 49 -1.27 -4.53 -21.49
CA VAL A 49 -2.07 -3.95 -22.56
C VAL A 49 -3.01 -2.91 -21.98
N GLN A 50 -3.21 -1.80 -22.68
CA GLN A 50 -4.11 -0.74 -22.24
C GLN A 50 -4.76 -0.07 -23.45
N GLN A 51 -6.07 0.17 -23.40
CA GLN A 51 -6.83 0.86 -24.43
C GLN A 51 -7.36 2.20 -23.90
N ASP A 52 -6.97 3.28 -24.55
CA ASP A 52 -7.57 4.59 -24.35
C ASP A 52 -8.78 4.76 -25.27
N ILE A 53 -9.95 5.04 -24.70
CA ILE A 53 -11.21 5.25 -25.43
C ILE A 53 -11.62 6.71 -25.28
N ASP A 54 -12.18 7.32 -26.33
CA ASP A 54 -12.64 8.70 -26.36
C ASP A 54 -11.58 9.70 -25.85
N LYS A 55 -10.38 9.64 -26.45
CA LYS A 55 -9.23 10.48 -26.07
C LYS A 55 -8.85 10.31 -24.58
N GLY A 56 -8.92 9.08 -24.06
CA GLY A 56 -8.59 8.76 -22.66
C GLY A 56 -9.66 9.17 -21.65
N LYS A 57 -10.91 9.37 -22.10
CA LYS A 57 -12.04 9.52 -21.18
C LYS A 57 -12.28 8.23 -20.41
N THR A 58 -12.19 7.10 -21.11
CA THR A 58 -12.20 5.77 -20.52
C THR A 58 -10.88 5.08 -20.82
N ILE A 59 -10.32 4.40 -19.83
CA ILE A 59 -9.10 3.60 -19.94
C ILE A 59 -9.43 2.21 -19.40
N VAL A 60 -9.06 1.17 -20.14
CA VAL A 60 -9.13 -0.23 -19.70
C VAL A 60 -7.76 -0.84 -19.89
N GLY A 61 -7.23 -1.49 -18.86
CA GLY A 61 -5.92 -2.13 -18.87
C GLY A 61 -5.98 -3.56 -18.36
N ALA A 62 -4.99 -4.35 -18.78
CA ALA A 62 -4.70 -5.66 -18.21
C ALA A 62 -3.19 -5.84 -18.11
N MET A 63 -2.75 -6.54 -17.06
CA MET A 63 -1.35 -6.85 -16.81
C MET A 63 -1.19 -8.29 -16.36
N PHE A 64 -0.09 -8.90 -16.75
CA PHE A 64 0.31 -10.23 -16.33
C PHE A 64 1.82 -10.26 -16.08
N THR A 65 2.22 -10.88 -14.99
CA THR A 65 3.62 -11.18 -14.68
C THR A 65 3.78 -12.66 -14.37
N ALA A 66 4.92 -13.21 -14.77
CA ALA A 66 5.30 -14.58 -14.49
C ALA A 66 6.77 -14.63 -14.10
N VAL A 67 7.08 -15.40 -13.07
CA VAL A 67 8.43 -15.79 -12.69
C VAL A 67 8.46 -17.30 -12.66
N ASN A 68 9.42 -17.92 -13.35
CA ASN A 68 9.62 -19.37 -13.35
C ASN A 68 11.09 -19.65 -13.06
N ARG A 69 11.37 -20.52 -12.08
CA ARG A 69 12.72 -20.87 -11.62
C ARG A 69 12.99 -22.34 -11.81
N ASP A 70 14.15 -22.67 -12.36
CA ASP A 70 14.67 -24.04 -12.39
C ASP A 70 15.59 -24.25 -11.18
N ILE A 71 15.04 -24.88 -10.13
CA ILE A 71 15.71 -25.04 -8.84
C ILE A 71 16.25 -26.47 -8.73
N ASN A 72 17.57 -26.61 -8.89
CA ASN A 72 18.28 -27.89 -8.83
C ASN A 72 19.10 -28.09 -7.54
N ASN A 73 19.15 -27.09 -6.66
CA ASN A 73 19.85 -27.14 -5.37
C ASN A 73 18.84 -27.07 -4.22
N PRO A 74 18.76 -28.10 -3.34
CA PRO A 74 17.87 -28.08 -2.17
C PRO A 74 18.04 -26.87 -1.25
N ALA A 75 19.22 -26.24 -1.22
CA ALA A 75 19.45 -25.03 -0.43
C ALA A 75 18.57 -23.83 -0.86
N MET A 76 17.98 -23.89 -2.06
CA MET A 76 17.10 -22.86 -2.61
C MET A 76 15.60 -23.25 -2.59
N ASP A 77 15.25 -24.33 -1.90
CA ASP A 77 13.86 -24.82 -1.80
C ASP A 77 12.91 -23.86 -1.08
N TYR A 78 13.46 -22.82 -0.44
CA TYR A 78 12.71 -21.71 0.16
C TYR A 78 12.16 -20.71 -0.88
N LEU A 79 12.67 -20.73 -2.12
CA LEU A 79 12.19 -19.88 -3.21
C LEU A 79 10.94 -20.48 -3.88
N HIS A 80 10.08 -19.62 -4.40
CA HIS A 80 9.01 -20.06 -5.30
C HIS A 80 9.59 -20.61 -6.60
N THR A 81 9.14 -21.80 -7.01
CA THR A 81 9.40 -22.37 -8.34
C THR A 81 8.65 -21.62 -9.43
N ALA A 82 7.47 -21.08 -9.12
CA ALA A 82 6.70 -20.25 -10.03
C ALA A 82 5.89 -19.20 -9.28
N ALA A 83 5.76 -18.00 -9.84
CA ALA A 83 4.93 -16.94 -9.31
C ALA A 83 4.21 -16.23 -10.46
N TYR A 84 2.88 -16.25 -10.42
CA TYR A 84 2.03 -15.62 -11.42
C TYR A 84 1.20 -14.52 -10.76
N THR A 85 1.21 -13.33 -11.33
CA THR A 85 0.30 -12.24 -10.95
C THR A 85 -0.41 -11.74 -12.19
N GLY A 86 -1.70 -11.47 -12.08
CA GLY A 86 -2.43 -10.81 -13.14
C GLY A 86 -3.45 -9.83 -12.59
N GLY A 87 -3.89 -8.91 -13.43
CA GLY A 87 -4.90 -7.95 -13.03
C GLY A 87 -5.47 -7.17 -14.19
N ILE A 88 -6.62 -6.56 -13.92
CA ILE A 88 -7.31 -5.63 -14.81
C ILE A 88 -7.46 -4.29 -14.10
N ASP A 89 -7.38 -3.20 -14.85
CA ASP A 89 -7.61 -1.86 -14.34
C ASP A 89 -8.53 -1.05 -15.26
N PHE A 90 -9.26 -0.12 -14.67
CA PHE A 90 -10.25 0.70 -15.34
C PHE A 90 -10.26 2.11 -14.76
N GLN A 91 -10.47 3.10 -15.61
CA GLN A 91 -10.82 4.45 -15.20
C GLN A 91 -11.80 5.07 -16.20
N HIS A 92 -12.87 5.68 -15.70
CA HIS A 92 -13.79 6.46 -16.50
C HIS A 92 -13.96 7.87 -15.93
N ASN A 93 -13.89 8.86 -16.81
CA ASN A 93 -14.04 10.26 -16.48
C ASN A 93 -15.30 10.85 -17.14
N TRP A 94 -16.08 11.66 -16.45
CA TRP A 94 -17.27 12.34 -17.01
C TRP A 94 -17.37 13.80 -16.59
N LYS A 95 -18.31 14.53 -17.21
CA LYS A 95 -18.50 15.99 -17.05
C LYS A 95 -17.17 16.75 -17.20
N GLU A 96 -16.61 16.72 -18.41
CA GLU A 96 -15.34 17.40 -18.73
C GLU A 96 -14.18 16.96 -17.80
N ARG A 97 -14.14 15.65 -17.46
CA ARG A 97 -13.18 15.05 -16.52
C ARG A 97 -13.24 15.63 -15.09
N THR A 98 -14.39 16.20 -14.72
CA THR A 98 -14.63 16.70 -13.35
C THR A 98 -14.79 15.57 -12.35
N TRP A 99 -15.34 14.44 -12.80
CA TRP A 99 -15.59 13.28 -11.98
C TRP A 99 -14.91 12.07 -12.59
N TYR A 100 -14.48 11.14 -11.75
CA TYR A 100 -13.98 9.86 -12.19
C TYR A 100 -14.36 8.74 -11.24
N PHE A 101 -14.44 7.55 -11.82
CA PHE A 101 -14.51 6.29 -11.12
C PHE A 101 -13.39 5.43 -11.69
N ALA A 102 -12.62 4.81 -10.81
CA ALA A 102 -11.50 3.98 -11.19
C ALA A 102 -11.45 2.74 -10.30
N GLY A 103 -10.85 1.68 -10.81
CA GLY A 103 -10.53 0.55 -9.98
C GLY A 103 -9.69 -0.49 -10.69
N ASN A 104 -9.21 -1.44 -9.91
CA ASN A 104 -8.49 -2.59 -10.39
C ASN A 104 -8.90 -3.84 -9.63
N ALA A 105 -8.68 -4.99 -10.23
CA ALA A 105 -8.73 -6.28 -9.58
C ALA A 105 -7.45 -7.04 -9.95
N GLU A 106 -6.84 -7.68 -8.97
CA GLU A 106 -5.55 -8.34 -9.09
C GLU A 106 -5.61 -9.71 -8.39
N PHE A 107 -4.87 -10.67 -8.93
CA PHE A 107 -4.79 -12.03 -8.44
C PHE A 107 -3.35 -12.51 -8.48
N SER A 108 -2.98 -13.34 -7.52
CA SER A 108 -1.67 -13.99 -7.46
C SER A 108 -1.80 -15.49 -7.23
N ASN A 109 -0.84 -16.24 -7.76
CA ASN A 109 -0.63 -17.64 -7.47
C ASN A 109 0.87 -17.93 -7.44
N VAL A 110 1.40 -18.21 -6.26
CA VAL A 110 2.79 -18.65 -6.07
C VAL A 110 2.82 -20.15 -5.81
N ARG A 111 3.87 -20.82 -6.29
CA ARG A 111 4.04 -22.27 -6.23
C ARG A 111 5.47 -22.63 -5.85
N GLY A 112 5.63 -23.69 -5.08
CA GLY A 112 6.94 -24.18 -4.65
C GLY A 112 6.84 -25.44 -3.84
N LYS A 113 7.97 -25.85 -3.27
CA LYS A 113 8.01 -26.87 -2.22
C LYS A 113 7.26 -26.37 -0.98
N THR A 114 6.93 -27.30 -0.09
CA THR A 114 6.23 -27.00 1.17
C THR A 114 6.95 -25.93 1.97
N ASP A 115 8.28 -26.00 2.02
CA ASP A 115 9.11 -25.05 2.78
C ASP A 115 9.01 -23.61 2.24
N ALA A 116 9.01 -23.43 0.91
CA ALA A 116 8.76 -22.13 0.29
C ALA A 116 7.39 -21.58 0.67
N ILE A 117 6.34 -22.40 0.61
CA ILE A 117 4.98 -21.95 0.88
C ILE A 117 4.74 -21.70 2.37
N VAL A 118 5.34 -22.50 3.26
CA VAL A 118 5.34 -22.25 4.71
C VAL A 118 6.12 -20.96 5.02
N SER A 119 7.27 -20.73 4.39
CA SER A 119 8.02 -19.47 4.52
C SER A 119 7.17 -18.28 4.09
N THR A 120 6.47 -18.39 2.96
CA THR A 120 5.56 -17.34 2.46
C THR A 120 4.39 -17.08 3.41
N GLN A 121 3.74 -18.12 3.95
CA GLN A 121 2.68 -18.01 4.95
C GLN A 121 3.15 -17.37 6.26
N THR A 122 4.39 -17.64 6.69
CA THR A 122 4.95 -17.17 7.96
C THR A 122 5.75 -15.88 7.83
N SER A 123 5.89 -15.35 6.62
CA SER A 123 6.64 -14.14 6.32
C SER A 123 6.04 -12.88 6.96
N SER A 124 6.87 -11.85 7.06
CA SER A 124 6.50 -10.55 7.63
C SER A 124 5.40 -9.81 6.90
N ALA A 125 5.08 -10.23 5.67
CA ALA A 125 3.96 -9.69 4.92
C ALA A 125 2.61 -10.16 5.46
N ARG A 126 2.53 -11.29 6.17
CA ARG A 126 1.23 -11.94 6.45
C ARG A 126 1.08 -12.72 7.75
N TYR A 127 2.14 -13.33 8.28
CA TYR A 127 2.13 -14.02 9.59
C TYR A 127 0.89 -14.89 9.90
N PHE A 128 0.62 -15.93 9.10
CA PHE A 128 -0.54 -16.83 9.29
C PHE A 128 -0.53 -17.61 10.62
N GLN A 129 0.63 -17.68 11.30
CA GLN A 129 0.82 -18.38 12.57
C GLN A 129 0.33 -17.61 13.81
N ARG A 130 -0.25 -16.43 13.63
CA ARG A 130 -0.72 -15.59 14.73
C ARG A 130 -1.76 -16.32 15.60
N PRO A 131 -1.60 -16.37 16.93
CA PRO A 131 -2.53 -17.09 17.81
C PRO A 131 -3.86 -16.37 18.02
N ASP A 132 -3.95 -15.08 17.67
CA ASP A 132 -5.11 -14.21 17.85
C ASP A 132 -5.85 -13.93 16.53
N ALA A 133 -5.53 -14.66 15.45
CA ALA A 133 -6.20 -14.59 14.16
C ALA A 133 -6.83 -15.96 13.83
N ASP A 134 -8.03 -16.21 14.33
CA ASP A 134 -8.75 -17.49 14.22
C ASP A 134 -9.14 -17.90 12.77
N TYR A 135 -9.12 -16.96 11.84
CA TYR A 135 -9.34 -17.17 10.41
C TYR A 135 -8.05 -17.45 9.61
N LEU A 136 -6.88 -17.39 10.24
CA LEU A 136 -5.59 -17.70 9.63
C LEU A 136 -4.98 -18.96 10.26
N SER A 137 -4.33 -19.77 9.44
CA SER A 137 -3.55 -20.91 9.91
C SER A 137 -2.47 -21.26 8.89
N VAL A 138 -1.36 -21.82 9.39
CA VAL A 138 -0.30 -22.34 8.53
C VAL A 138 -0.66 -23.77 8.13
N ASP A 139 -0.75 -24.02 6.82
CA ASP A 139 -0.86 -25.36 6.26
C ASP A 139 0.48 -25.77 5.63
N SER A 140 1.16 -26.72 6.26
CA SER A 140 2.48 -27.22 5.83
C SER A 140 2.41 -28.22 4.67
N SER A 141 1.22 -28.66 4.28
CA SER A 141 1.03 -29.56 3.14
C SER A 141 0.92 -28.82 1.80
N LEU A 142 0.69 -27.50 1.84
CA LEU A 142 0.48 -26.70 0.63
C LEU A 142 1.75 -26.56 -0.21
N ARG A 143 1.55 -26.64 -1.53
CA ARG A 143 2.57 -26.35 -2.56
C ARG A 143 2.24 -25.13 -3.42
N LYS A 144 1.19 -24.41 -3.05
CA LYS A 144 0.78 -23.15 -3.68
C LYS A 144 0.06 -22.25 -2.68
N LEU A 145 0.14 -20.94 -2.90
CA LEU A 145 -0.65 -19.94 -2.20
C LEU A 145 -1.26 -18.99 -3.23
N SER A 146 -2.55 -18.67 -3.07
CA SER A 146 -3.27 -17.77 -3.97
C SER A 146 -3.93 -16.65 -3.19
N GLY A 147 -4.07 -15.51 -3.82
CA GLY A 147 -4.81 -14.40 -3.25
C GLY A 147 -5.30 -13.43 -4.30
N PHE A 148 -6.06 -12.47 -3.83
CA PHE A 148 -6.62 -11.39 -4.63
C PHE A 148 -6.46 -10.04 -3.94
N GLY A 149 -6.50 -8.99 -4.75
CA GLY A 149 -6.53 -7.61 -4.32
C GLY A 149 -7.47 -6.80 -5.20
N SER A 150 -7.86 -5.63 -4.73
CA SER A 150 -8.62 -4.68 -5.53
C SER A 150 -8.52 -3.30 -4.90
N THR A 151 -8.52 -2.26 -5.71
CA THR A 151 -8.81 -0.89 -5.29
C THR A 151 -9.99 -0.38 -6.09
N LEU A 152 -10.94 0.28 -5.42
CA LEU A 152 -12.01 1.06 -6.03
C LEU A 152 -11.86 2.52 -5.59
N LYS A 153 -12.07 3.45 -6.51
CA LYS A 153 -11.96 4.89 -6.27
C LYS A 153 -13.12 5.63 -6.91
N LEU A 154 -13.65 6.61 -6.19
CA LEU A 154 -14.57 7.61 -6.71
C LEU A 154 -14.02 8.98 -6.35
N GLY A 155 -13.92 9.86 -7.35
CA GLY A 155 -13.39 11.18 -7.09
C GLY A 155 -14.00 12.27 -7.95
N LYS A 156 -13.79 13.49 -7.46
CA LYS A 156 -14.17 14.74 -8.09
C LYS A 156 -12.94 15.65 -8.09
N SER A 157 -12.33 15.80 -9.26
CA SER A 157 -11.26 16.76 -9.50
C SER A 157 -11.80 17.94 -10.29
N SER A 158 -11.89 19.12 -9.69
CA SER A 158 -12.41 20.29 -10.40
C SER A 158 -11.83 21.61 -9.91
N LYS A 159 -11.82 22.61 -10.79
CA LYS A 159 -11.48 24.00 -10.42
C LYS A 159 -12.50 24.67 -9.47
N LYS A 160 -13.60 23.99 -9.11
CA LYS A 160 -14.58 24.51 -8.14
C LYS A 160 -14.02 24.47 -6.72
N ARG A 161 -14.84 24.86 -5.74
CA ARG A 161 -14.45 24.95 -4.33
C ARG A 161 -14.16 23.58 -3.72
N ILE A 162 -14.92 22.55 -4.05
CA ILE A 162 -14.77 21.21 -3.45
C ILE A 162 -14.13 20.25 -4.45
N GLN A 163 -13.11 19.54 -3.97
CA GLN A 163 -12.55 18.34 -4.58
C GLN A 163 -12.54 17.22 -3.55
N PHE A 164 -12.67 15.98 -4.00
CA PHE A 164 -12.54 14.83 -3.11
C PHE A 164 -12.14 13.57 -3.88
N GLU A 165 -11.60 12.60 -3.16
CA GLU A 165 -11.45 11.21 -3.57
C GLU A 165 -11.82 10.34 -2.37
N THR A 166 -12.56 9.25 -2.60
CA THR A 166 -12.73 8.18 -1.62
C THR A 166 -12.36 6.87 -2.29
N SER A 167 -11.71 5.99 -1.54
CA SER A 167 -11.20 4.72 -2.05
C SER A 167 -11.26 3.62 -1.02
N VAL A 168 -11.47 2.39 -1.51
CA VAL A 168 -11.34 1.16 -0.73
C VAL A 168 -10.33 0.27 -1.44
N THR A 169 -9.33 -0.21 -0.72
CA THR A 169 -8.37 -1.20 -1.17
C THR A 169 -8.49 -2.43 -0.30
N LEU A 170 -8.51 -3.60 -0.91
CA LEU A 170 -8.48 -4.89 -0.23
C LEU A 170 -7.29 -5.70 -0.73
N ARG A 171 -6.64 -6.41 0.19
CA ARG A 171 -5.52 -7.32 -0.07
C ARG A 171 -5.72 -8.57 0.77
N SER A 172 -6.20 -9.64 0.14
CA SER A 172 -6.43 -10.91 0.83
C SER A 172 -5.14 -11.42 1.49
N PRO A 173 -5.22 -12.21 2.58
CA PRO A 173 -4.04 -12.75 3.26
C PRO A 173 -3.07 -13.52 2.33
N GLY A 174 -3.61 -14.22 1.31
CA GLY A 174 -2.81 -15.02 0.37
C GLY A 174 -2.25 -14.25 -0.83
N LEU A 175 -2.50 -12.95 -0.95
CA LEU A 175 -2.00 -12.13 -2.06
C LEU A 175 -0.48 -12.07 -2.01
N GLU A 176 0.24 -12.24 -3.12
CA GLU A 176 1.71 -12.27 -3.16
C GLU A 176 2.25 -11.79 -4.51
N PHE A 177 3.07 -10.73 -4.50
CA PHE A 177 3.63 -10.10 -5.70
C PHE A 177 5.16 -9.98 -5.65
N ASN A 178 5.80 -10.35 -4.54
CA ASN A 178 7.19 -9.99 -4.21
C ASN A 178 8.27 -10.66 -5.07
N ASP A 179 7.89 -11.60 -5.95
CA ASP A 179 8.83 -12.23 -6.89
C ASP A 179 9.35 -11.27 -7.98
N ILE A 180 8.55 -10.27 -8.37
CA ILE A 180 8.96 -9.20 -9.31
C ILE A 180 8.34 -7.83 -8.98
N GLY A 181 7.44 -7.80 -8.01
CA GLY A 181 6.82 -6.60 -7.46
C GLY A 181 7.27 -6.34 -6.03
N PHE A 182 6.50 -5.52 -5.32
CA PHE A 182 6.78 -5.18 -3.93
C PHE A 182 5.50 -4.98 -3.14
N MET A 183 5.40 -5.67 -2.02
CA MET A 183 4.28 -5.64 -1.10
C MET A 183 4.78 -5.93 0.30
N ARG A 184 4.51 -4.99 1.21
CA ARG A 184 4.94 -5.07 2.62
C ARG A 184 3.98 -5.84 3.52
N SER A 185 2.70 -5.84 3.19
CA SER A 185 1.66 -6.44 4.02
C SER A 185 0.41 -6.83 3.23
N THR A 186 -0.21 -7.92 3.65
CA THR A 186 -1.52 -8.42 3.23
C THR A 186 -2.48 -8.42 4.41
N ASP A 187 -3.65 -9.05 4.25
CA ASP A 187 -4.68 -9.11 5.29
C ASP A 187 -5.13 -7.71 5.70
N ILE A 188 -5.38 -6.90 4.67
CA ILE A 188 -5.70 -5.49 4.83
C ILE A 188 -6.93 -5.14 3.99
N ILE A 189 -7.89 -4.50 4.64
CA ILE A 189 -8.90 -3.66 4.03
C ILE A 189 -8.55 -2.22 4.43
N HIS A 190 -8.36 -1.34 3.46
CA HIS A 190 -8.00 0.06 3.67
C HIS A 190 -9.08 0.94 3.05
N HIS A 191 -9.67 1.82 3.84
CA HIS A 191 -10.53 2.89 3.33
C HIS A 191 -9.82 4.22 3.52
N GLY A 192 -9.80 5.03 2.48
CA GLY A 192 -9.19 6.35 2.50
C GLY A 192 -10.07 7.37 1.81
N THR A 193 -10.22 8.54 2.42
CA THR A 193 -10.96 9.69 1.87
C THR A 193 -10.12 10.94 2.00
N TRP A 194 -9.96 11.66 0.90
CA TRP A 194 -9.40 12.99 0.84
C TRP A 194 -10.48 13.97 0.41
N VAL A 195 -10.60 15.10 1.10
CA VAL A 195 -11.49 16.20 0.73
C VAL A 195 -10.69 17.49 0.79
N ALA A 196 -10.81 18.33 -0.23
CA ALA A 196 -10.25 19.67 -0.24
C ALA A 196 -11.30 20.73 -0.54
N TYR A 197 -11.20 21.84 0.20
CA TYR A 197 -11.99 23.03 0.04
C TYR A 197 -11.08 24.22 -0.30
N TYR A 198 -11.39 24.87 -1.42
CA TYR A 198 -10.65 26.00 -1.97
C TYR A 198 -11.56 27.22 -2.10
N ILE A 199 -11.11 28.35 -1.58
CA ILE A 199 -11.57 29.68 -1.97
C ILE A 199 -10.36 30.42 -2.55
N ARG A 200 -10.36 30.63 -3.87
CA ARG A 200 -9.22 31.21 -4.60
C ARG A 200 -9.30 32.72 -4.71
N ASP A 201 -10.50 33.26 -4.66
CA ASP A 201 -10.76 34.70 -4.78
C ASP A 201 -10.79 35.36 -3.40
N PRO A 202 -10.39 36.64 -3.28
CA PRO A 202 -10.44 37.36 -2.01
C PRO A 202 -11.85 37.44 -1.42
N PHE A 203 -11.97 37.21 -0.12
CA PHE A 203 -13.22 37.29 0.63
C PHE A 203 -12.96 37.72 2.07
N SER A 204 -13.80 38.56 2.66
CA SER A 204 -13.61 39.06 4.03
C SER A 204 -12.17 39.61 4.23
N ILE A 205 -11.43 39.10 5.21
CA ILE A 205 -10.03 39.44 5.50
C ILE A 205 -8.99 38.61 4.72
N PHE A 206 -9.43 37.64 3.92
CA PHE A 206 -8.59 36.67 3.22
C PHE A 206 -8.42 37.02 1.74
N ASN A 207 -7.22 36.78 1.21
CA ASN A 207 -6.94 36.73 -0.22
C ASN A 207 -7.27 35.35 -0.82
N ASN A 208 -7.08 34.28 -0.03
CA ASN A 208 -7.42 32.91 -0.39
C ASN A 208 -7.56 32.04 0.87
N PHE A 209 -8.20 30.89 0.72
CA PHE A 209 -8.33 29.89 1.76
C PHE A 209 -8.24 28.49 1.16
N TYR A 210 -7.43 27.64 1.76
CA TYR A 210 -7.28 26.24 1.43
C TYR A 210 -7.37 25.40 2.70
N LEU A 211 -8.17 24.35 2.64
CA LEU A 211 -8.29 23.33 3.67
C LEU A 211 -8.37 21.98 2.98
N ASN A 212 -7.55 21.01 3.37
CA ASN A 212 -7.79 19.61 3.02
C ASN A 212 -7.74 18.72 4.24
N THR A 213 -8.55 17.68 4.20
CA THR A 213 -8.57 16.62 5.19
C THR A 213 -8.34 15.29 4.49
N ASN A 214 -7.45 14.48 5.05
CA ASN A 214 -7.27 13.07 4.75
C ASN A 214 -7.81 12.29 5.95
N TYR A 215 -8.60 11.28 5.68
CA TYR A 215 -9.09 10.34 6.67
C TYR A 215 -8.86 8.94 6.12
N TRP A 216 -8.21 8.08 6.88
CA TRP A 216 -8.03 6.70 6.45
C TRP A 216 -7.96 5.73 7.61
N MET A 217 -8.24 4.48 7.30
CA MET A 217 -8.46 3.43 8.25
C MET A 217 -8.08 2.09 7.65
N TYR A 218 -7.55 1.22 8.49
CA TYR A 218 -7.12 -0.11 8.14
C TYR A 218 -7.89 -1.11 8.99
N TRP A 219 -8.36 -2.17 8.37
CA TRP A 219 -8.90 -3.37 9.01
C TRP A 219 -8.18 -4.59 8.49
N ASN A 220 -8.28 -5.70 9.21
CA ASN A 220 -7.93 -7.01 8.68
C ASN A 220 -9.16 -7.75 8.14
N PHE A 221 -8.97 -8.92 7.51
CA PHE A 221 -10.07 -9.74 6.99
C PHE A 221 -10.91 -10.40 8.10
N GLY A 222 -10.42 -10.43 9.33
CA GLY A 222 -11.21 -10.78 10.53
C GLY A 222 -12.18 -9.68 10.97
N GLY A 223 -12.16 -8.51 10.35
CA GLY A 223 -13.04 -7.38 10.67
C GLY A 223 -12.56 -6.48 11.81
N GLU A 224 -11.36 -6.74 12.35
CA GLU A 224 -10.75 -5.91 13.39
C GLU A 224 -10.23 -4.60 12.80
N LEU A 225 -10.56 -3.46 13.43
CA LEU A 225 -10.02 -2.16 13.06
C LEU A 225 -8.57 -2.05 13.57
N LEU A 226 -7.61 -2.05 12.65
CA LEU A 226 -6.18 -1.97 12.95
C LEU A 226 -5.73 -0.55 13.26
N SER A 227 -6.20 0.44 12.50
CA SER A 227 -5.86 1.84 12.81
C SER A 227 -6.81 2.82 12.15
N LYS A 228 -6.85 4.02 12.71
CA LYS A 228 -7.59 5.17 12.19
C LYS A 228 -6.74 6.41 12.28
N HIS A 229 -6.67 7.15 11.17
CA HIS A 229 -5.84 8.32 11.04
C HIS A 229 -6.63 9.47 10.41
N THR A 230 -6.32 10.68 10.84
CA THR A 230 -6.83 11.91 10.27
C THR A 230 -5.67 12.88 10.09
N ASN A 231 -5.60 13.54 8.94
CA ASN A 231 -4.64 14.60 8.69
C ASN A 231 -5.36 15.79 8.06
N LEU A 232 -5.30 16.94 8.72
CA LEU A 232 -5.83 18.21 8.26
C LEU A 232 -4.66 19.09 7.83
N ASN A 233 -4.71 19.71 6.66
CA ASN A 233 -3.79 20.78 6.31
C ASN A 233 -4.58 22.01 5.88
N PHE A 234 -4.07 23.18 6.24
CA PHE A 234 -4.69 24.44 5.89
C PHE A 234 -3.62 25.43 5.46
N ASN A 235 -4.00 26.33 4.56
CA ASN A 235 -3.17 27.42 4.10
C ASN A 235 -4.06 28.60 3.74
N SER A 236 -3.70 29.79 4.19
CA SER A 236 -4.43 30.99 3.85
C SER A 236 -3.52 32.21 3.87
N GLN A 237 -3.76 33.13 2.95
CA GLN A 237 -3.18 34.47 2.97
C GLN A 237 -4.26 35.50 3.32
N PHE A 238 -3.93 36.41 4.24
CA PHE A 238 -4.75 37.57 4.60
C PHE A 238 -4.51 38.76 3.65
N LYS A 239 -5.43 39.72 3.59
CA LYS A 239 -5.32 40.93 2.75
C LYS A 239 -4.11 41.82 3.11
N ASN A 240 -3.69 41.79 4.38
CA ASN A 240 -2.45 42.44 4.84
C ASN A 240 -1.18 41.63 4.48
N ARG A 241 -1.30 40.63 3.60
CA ARG A 241 -0.24 39.72 3.12
C ARG A 241 0.37 38.77 4.15
N TRP A 242 -0.12 38.77 5.39
CA TRP A 242 0.24 37.73 6.35
C TRP A 242 -0.27 36.37 5.83
N ARG A 243 0.39 35.29 6.22
CA ARG A 243 -0.04 33.93 5.89
C ARG A 243 -0.10 33.09 7.15
N VAL A 244 -1.07 32.19 7.19
CA VAL A 244 -1.12 31.10 8.15
C VAL A 244 -1.19 29.80 7.38
N ASN A 245 -0.37 28.84 7.77
CA ASN A 245 -0.44 27.50 7.23
C ASN A 245 -0.08 26.49 8.33
N GLY A 246 -0.52 25.27 8.17
CA GLY A 246 -0.24 24.25 9.15
C GLY A 246 -0.84 22.91 8.80
N ASN A 247 -0.46 21.93 9.59
CA ASN A 247 -1.03 20.60 9.55
C ASN A 247 -1.32 20.09 10.97
N ILE A 248 -2.36 19.28 11.08
CA ILE A 248 -2.73 18.55 12.28
C ILE A 248 -2.91 17.10 11.87
N THR A 249 -2.13 16.20 12.45
CA THR A 249 -2.22 14.76 12.23
C THR A 249 -2.61 14.10 13.53
N ARG A 250 -3.65 13.27 13.49
CA ARG A 250 -4.08 12.45 14.61
C ARG A 250 -4.07 11.00 14.20
N THR A 251 -3.29 10.20 14.91
CA THR A 251 -3.33 8.75 14.85
C THR A 251 -4.05 8.28 16.11
N ALA A 252 -5.20 7.63 15.95
CA ALA A 252 -5.83 6.96 17.07
C ALA A 252 -4.95 5.78 17.54
N GLU A 253 -5.27 5.24 18.71
CA GLU A 253 -4.74 3.93 19.11
C GLU A 253 -4.84 2.92 17.96
N SER A 254 -3.79 2.13 17.77
CA SER A 254 -3.69 1.20 16.64
C SER A 254 -3.18 -0.17 17.06
N VAL A 255 -3.67 -1.20 16.39
CA VAL A 255 -3.28 -2.59 16.55
C VAL A 255 -2.22 -2.93 15.50
N SER A 256 -1.09 -3.46 15.97
CA SER A 256 -0.02 -3.97 15.13
C SER A 256 -0.05 -5.49 15.11
N THR A 257 -0.28 -6.07 13.93
CA THR A 257 -0.27 -7.52 13.69
C THR A 257 1.13 -8.07 13.38
N SER A 258 2.13 -7.19 13.21
CA SER A 258 3.47 -7.57 12.75
C SER A 258 4.58 -7.27 13.77
N LEU A 259 4.29 -6.51 14.83
CA LEU A 259 5.32 -6.05 15.78
C LEU A 259 6.00 -7.23 16.48
N LEU A 260 5.21 -8.23 16.88
CA LEU A 260 5.70 -9.44 17.55
C LEU A 260 6.05 -10.58 16.58
N ARG A 261 6.19 -10.28 15.29
CA ARG A 261 6.67 -11.20 14.24
C ARG A 261 6.01 -12.59 14.23
N GLY A 262 4.67 -12.62 14.21
CA GLY A 262 3.88 -13.85 14.28
C GLY A 262 3.36 -14.21 15.67
N GLY A 263 3.78 -13.48 16.71
CA GLY A 263 3.08 -13.45 17.99
C GLY A 263 1.74 -12.70 17.91
N PRO A 264 0.99 -12.64 19.03
CA PRO A 264 -0.31 -11.96 19.07
C PRO A 264 -0.19 -10.47 18.76
N SER A 265 -1.31 -9.86 18.39
CA SER A 265 -1.37 -8.43 18.10
C SER A 265 -1.03 -7.56 19.30
N PHE A 266 -0.59 -6.36 18.98
CA PHE A 266 -0.04 -5.44 19.95
C PHE A 266 -0.63 -4.04 19.80
N ILE A 267 -1.12 -3.49 20.90
CA ILE A 267 -1.71 -2.15 20.91
C ILE A 267 -0.58 -1.11 20.99
N LYS A 268 -0.64 -0.14 20.09
CA LYS A 268 0.25 1.02 20.05
C LYS A 268 -0.56 2.26 20.43
N PRO A 269 -0.05 3.10 21.34
CA PRO A 269 -0.73 4.32 21.75
C PRO A 269 -0.93 5.26 20.57
N GLY A 270 -1.99 6.06 20.65
CA GLY A 270 -2.26 7.11 19.67
C GLY A 270 -1.29 8.29 19.80
N SER A 271 -1.21 9.10 18.74
CA SER A 271 -0.42 10.33 18.70
C SER A 271 -1.21 11.47 18.06
N GLU A 272 -0.85 12.69 18.45
CA GLU A 272 -1.30 13.91 17.81
C GLU A 272 -0.12 14.84 17.57
N ASP A 273 0.01 15.27 16.32
CA ASP A 273 1.11 16.10 15.83
C ASP A 273 0.52 17.33 15.17
N MET A 274 0.94 18.51 15.58
CA MET A 274 0.49 19.79 15.03
C MET A 274 1.67 20.69 14.72
N ASN A 275 1.62 21.30 13.54
CA ASN A 275 2.55 22.36 13.15
C ASN A 275 1.75 23.53 12.60
N ILE A 276 2.01 24.74 13.12
CA ILE A 276 1.40 25.98 12.66
C ILE A 276 2.49 27.00 12.40
N ASN A 277 2.47 27.56 11.20
CA ASN A 277 3.38 28.56 10.72
C ASN A 277 2.62 29.85 10.42
N ILE A 278 3.03 30.95 11.05
CA ILE A 278 2.50 32.29 10.78
C ILE A 278 3.63 33.11 10.16
N SER A 279 3.42 33.65 8.97
CA SER A 279 4.39 34.55 8.33
C SER A 279 3.80 35.93 8.15
N THR A 280 4.55 36.97 8.51
CA THR A 280 4.18 38.36 8.22
C THR A 280 4.38 38.68 6.73
N ASP A 281 4.02 39.92 6.34
CA ASP A 281 4.17 40.39 4.95
C ASP A 281 5.64 40.33 4.49
N GLN A 282 5.92 39.34 3.64
CA GLN A 282 7.25 39.09 3.07
C GLN A 282 7.77 40.22 2.17
N SER A 283 6.93 41.20 1.82
CA SER A 283 7.35 42.39 1.08
C SER A 283 7.86 43.52 1.96
N LYS A 284 7.81 43.38 3.30
CA LYS A 284 8.34 44.38 4.25
C LYS A 284 9.83 44.15 4.53
N LYS A 285 10.51 45.21 4.95
CA LYS A 285 11.95 45.23 5.24
C LYS A 285 12.40 44.22 6.30
N TYR A 286 11.51 43.90 7.26
CA TYR A 286 11.77 42.96 8.34
C TYR A 286 10.64 41.92 8.42
N PRO A 287 10.64 40.91 7.55
CA PRO A 287 9.68 39.82 7.62
C PRO A 287 10.02 38.87 8.78
N SER A 288 9.00 38.17 9.29
CA SER A 288 9.13 37.16 10.34
C SER A 288 8.21 35.98 10.07
N THR A 289 8.67 34.78 10.43
CA THR A 289 7.94 33.51 10.23
C THR A 289 7.98 32.66 11.51
N PRO A 290 7.36 33.10 12.62
CA PRO A 290 7.24 32.26 13.79
C PRO A 290 6.58 30.91 13.47
N GLU A 291 7.17 29.86 14.00
CA GLU A 291 6.72 28.47 13.86
C GLU A 291 6.37 27.90 15.25
N LEU A 292 5.23 27.24 15.34
CA LEU A 292 4.81 26.46 16.50
C LEU A 292 4.74 24.99 16.11
N ILE A 293 5.56 24.16 16.75
CA ILE A 293 5.51 22.70 16.66
C ILE A 293 5.00 22.17 18.00
N TRP A 294 3.97 21.34 17.95
CA TRP A 294 3.42 20.65 19.11
C TRP A 294 3.27 19.16 18.77
N VAL A 295 3.84 18.30 19.63
CA VAL A 295 3.78 16.85 19.50
C VAL A 295 3.30 16.30 20.84
N TRP A 296 2.26 15.47 20.81
CA TRP A 296 1.73 14.81 21.98
C TRP A 296 1.44 13.34 21.71
N ALA A 297 1.91 12.49 22.61
CA ALA A 297 1.60 11.06 22.62
C ALA A 297 0.59 10.78 23.73
N MET A 298 -0.47 10.03 23.42
CA MET A 298 -1.47 9.63 24.41
C MET A 298 -0.80 8.77 25.49
N PRO A 299 -0.94 9.10 26.79
CA PRO A 299 -0.28 8.36 27.85
C PRO A 299 -1.05 7.08 28.17
N GLU A 300 -0.79 6.01 27.42
CA GLU A 300 -1.21 4.65 27.79
C GLU A 300 -0.08 3.66 27.51
N ALA A 301 0.22 2.84 28.53
CA ALA A 301 1.27 1.84 28.49
C ALA A 301 1.02 0.84 27.36
N ILE A 302 2.09 0.53 26.65
CA ILE A 302 2.23 -0.60 25.75
C ILE A 302 1.54 -1.86 26.35
N ARG A 303 0.52 -2.38 25.66
CA ARG A 303 -0.26 -3.57 26.10
C ARG A 303 -0.39 -4.58 24.97
N GLN A 304 -0.17 -5.85 25.32
CA GLN A 304 -0.44 -6.99 24.45
C GLN A 304 -1.94 -7.28 24.47
N VAL A 305 -2.54 -7.57 23.31
CA VAL A 305 -3.92 -8.05 23.24
C VAL A 305 -3.94 -9.48 23.79
N LYS A 306 -4.58 -9.69 24.95
CA LYS A 306 -4.88 -11.03 25.47
C LYS A 306 -6.28 -11.42 25.00
N TYR A 307 -6.37 -12.40 24.10
CA TYR A 307 -7.62 -13.07 23.80
C TYR A 307 -7.84 -14.18 24.84
N GLN A 308 -8.84 -14.04 25.71
CA GLN A 308 -9.39 -15.15 26.49
C GLN A 308 -10.75 -15.50 25.87
N PRO A 309 -10.93 -16.70 25.27
CA PRO A 309 -12.27 -17.15 24.92
C PRO A 309 -13.03 -17.43 26.22
N GLU A 310 -14.06 -16.64 26.50
CA GLU A 310 -15.04 -16.97 27.54
C GLU A 310 -15.83 -18.19 27.05
N PHE A 311 -15.43 -19.38 27.51
CA PHE A 311 -16.31 -20.54 27.49
C PHE A 311 -17.41 -20.30 28.53
N ILE A 312 -18.59 -19.89 28.07
CA ILE A 312 -19.80 -20.01 28.87
C ILE A 312 -20.11 -21.51 28.98
N SER A 313 -19.63 -22.15 30.05
CA SER A 313 -20.13 -23.46 30.45
C SER A 313 -21.50 -23.26 31.09
N ALA A 314 -22.57 -23.57 30.35
CA ALA A 314 -23.86 -23.81 30.94
C ALA A 314 -23.84 -25.20 31.61
N LEU A 315 -23.89 -25.22 32.93
CA LEU A 315 -24.43 -26.31 33.75
C LEU A 315 -25.55 -25.72 34.59
#